data_AF-A0A2T2VPE9-F1
#
_entry.id   AF-A0A2T2VPE9-F1
#
_cell.length_a   1.000
_cell.length_b   1.000
_cell.length_c   1.000
_cell.angle_alpha   90.00
_cell.angle_beta   90.00
_cell.angle_gamma   90.00
#
_symmetry.space_group_name_H-M   'P 1'
#
loop_
_entity.id
_entity.type
_entity.pdbx_description
1 polymer ?
#
loop_
_entity_poly.entity_id
_entity_poly.type
_entity_poly.pdbx_seq_one_letter_code
_entity_poly.pdbx_strand_id
1 'polypeptide(L)'
;MFTQVNYQDPTFFEEENTLMTHRREAEMSFDKIIFLVNINQSDSIVNNRQVDQLLNFKRQTFDKKVIQNELISYLSKVGAWSKTILDLIEKKQYELGLTDDSIFQLNQEKVRIYLNFIVESHHKIRELNEVYQSDLKFLMN
;
A
#
# COMPACT_ATOMS: atom_id res chain seq x y z
N MET A 1 -16.71 4.43 -11.45
CA MET A 1 -17.07 5.85 -11.65
C MET A 1 -16.49 6.58 -10.45
N PHE A 2 -15.36 7.26 -10.60
CA PHE A 2 -14.69 7.91 -9.47
C PHE A 2 -15.32 9.28 -9.25
N THR A 3 -15.90 9.48 -8.08
CA THR A 3 -16.49 10.74 -7.61
C THR A 3 -15.41 11.83 -7.52
N GLN A 4 -15.71 13.04 -8.01
CA GLN A 4 -14.87 14.22 -7.82
C GLN A 4 -14.65 14.42 -6.32
N VAL A 5 -13.38 14.42 -5.90
CA VAL A 5 -12.98 14.65 -4.51
C VAL A 5 -13.33 16.08 -4.13
N ASN A 6 -14.14 16.25 -3.09
CA ASN A 6 -14.48 17.55 -2.52
C ASN A 6 -13.39 17.94 -1.50
N TYR A 7 -12.45 18.79 -1.93
CA TYR A 7 -11.31 19.22 -1.12
C TYR A 7 -11.68 20.14 0.07
N GLN A 8 -12.94 20.57 0.19
CA GLN A 8 -13.44 21.37 1.30
C GLN A 8 -14.09 20.54 2.41
N ASP A 9 -14.22 19.23 2.20
CA ASP A 9 -14.80 18.30 3.16
C ASP A 9 -13.66 17.61 3.95
N PRO A 10 -13.43 17.92 5.23
CA PRO A 10 -12.30 17.42 6.04
C PRO A 10 -12.44 15.94 6.43
N THR A 11 -13.16 15.17 5.64
CA THR A 11 -13.93 14.05 6.11
C THR A 11 -13.38 12.73 5.58
N PHE A 12 -12.39 12.21 6.31
CA PHE A 12 -11.90 10.83 6.20
C PHE A 12 -12.92 9.84 6.83
N PHE A 13 -14.16 9.73 6.31
CA PHE A 13 -15.17 8.87 6.95
C PHE A 13 -15.20 7.42 6.44
N GLU A 14 -14.65 7.14 5.25
CA GLU A 14 -14.78 5.79 4.65
C GLU A 14 -13.45 5.09 4.42
N GLU A 15 -12.30 5.76 4.59
CA GLU A 15 -10.99 5.15 4.38
C GLU A 15 -10.72 4.00 5.34
N GLU A 16 -11.05 4.14 6.63
CA GLU A 16 -10.93 3.03 7.59
C GLU A 16 -11.81 1.85 7.16
N ASN A 17 -13.09 2.09 6.86
CA ASN A 17 -14.04 1.04 6.51
C ASN A 17 -13.65 0.31 5.23
N THR A 18 -13.25 1.06 4.21
CA THR A 18 -12.76 0.54 2.93
C THR A 18 -11.49 -0.28 3.13
N LEU A 19 -10.50 0.24 3.89
CA LEU A 19 -9.30 -0.51 4.24
C LEU A 19 -9.66 -1.79 4.96
N MET A 20 -10.48 -1.72 6.00
CA MET A 20 -10.84 -2.87 6.82
C MET A 20 -11.59 -3.95 6.03
N THR A 21 -12.42 -3.55 5.06
CA THR A 21 -13.15 -4.46 4.16
C THR A 21 -12.19 -5.29 3.30
N HIS A 22 -11.18 -4.65 2.71
CA HIS A 22 -10.25 -5.31 1.79
C HIS A 22 -8.98 -5.86 2.45
N ARG A 23 -8.67 -5.44 3.69
CA ARG A 23 -7.41 -5.75 4.41
C ARG A 23 -7.10 -7.24 4.44
N ARG A 24 -8.06 -8.08 4.84
CA ARG A 24 -7.81 -9.51 5.06
C ARG A 24 -7.52 -10.24 3.75
N GLU A 25 -8.26 -9.91 2.70
CA GLU A 25 -8.06 -10.49 1.38
C GLU A 25 -6.72 -10.06 0.77
N ALA A 26 -6.38 -8.78 0.91
CA ALA A 26 -5.10 -8.25 0.49
C ALA A 26 -3.93 -8.88 1.25
N GLU A 27 -4.04 -9.06 2.58
CA GLU A 27 -3.04 -9.73 3.41
C GLU A 27 -2.78 -11.17 2.96
N MET A 28 -3.85 -11.94 2.75
CA MET A 28 -3.73 -13.33 2.27
C MET A 28 -3.12 -13.41 0.86
N SER A 29 -3.45 -12.43 0.00
CA SER A 29 -2.88 -12.35 -1.35
C SER A 29 -1.40 -11.97 -1.29
N PHE A 30 -1.04 -11.05 -0.40
CA PHE A 30 0.34 -10.65 -0.15
C PHE A 30 1.19 -11.84 0.34
N ASP A 31 0.64 -12.66 1.23
CA ASP A 31 1.30 -13.90 1.69
C ASP A 31 1.54 -14.89 0.57
N LYS A 32 0.57 -15.04 -0.33
CA LYS A 32 0.73 -15.89 -1.53
C LYS A 32 1.81 -15.35 -2.46
N ILE A 33 1.89 -14.04 -2.66
CA ILE A 33 2.98 -13.42 -3.45
C ILE A 33 4.33 -13.71 -2.80
N ILE A 34 4.49 -13.47 -1.49
CA ILE A 34 5.74 -13.77 -0.78
C ILE A 34 6.12 -15.25 -0.95
N PHE A 35 5.16 -16.16 -0.77
CA PHE A 35 5.39 -17.59 -0.94
C PHE A 35 5.85 -17.93 -2.36
N LEU A 36 5.14 -17.45 -3.39
CA LEU A 36 5.48 -17.68 -4.80
C LEU A 36 6.85 -17.09 -5.14
N VAL A 37 7.16 -15.89 -4.65
CA VAL A 37 8.47 -15.26 -4.81
C VAL A 37 9.57 -16.11 -4.16
N ASN A 38 9.30 -16.69 -2.99
CA ASN A 38 10.29 -17.48 -2.25
C ASN A 38 10.55 -18.84 -2.89
N ILE A 39 9.52 -19.56 -3.35
CA ILE A 39 9.71 -20.90 -3.96
C ILE A 39 10.30 -20.84 -5.37
N ASN A 40 10.10 -19.74 -6.09
CA ASN A 40 10.66 -19.55 -7.44
C ASN A 40 12.05 -18.89 -7.41
N GLN A 41 12.53 -18.44 -6.24
CA GLN A 41 13.91 -18.02 -6.09
C GLN A 41 14.81 -19.26 -6.15
N SER A 42 15.66 -19.33 -7.17
CA SER A 42 16.74 -20.32 -7.22
C SER A 42 17.80 -20.01 -6.17
N ASP A 43 18.41 -21.04 -5.59
CA ASP A 43 19.53 -20.94 -4.60
C ASP A 43 20.71 -20.05 -5.08
N SER A 44 20.75 -19.74 -6.38
CA SER A 44 21.75 -18.90 -7.02
C SER A 44 21.52 -17.38 -6.90
N ILE A 45 20.34 -16.92 -6.45
CA ILE A 45 20.03 -15.49 -6.33
C ILE A 45 20.22 -15.06 -4.87
N VAL A 46 21.40 -14.49 -4.60
CA VAL A 46 21.92 -14.03 -3.29
C VAL A 46 21.12 -12.85 -2.66
N ASN A 47 19.85 -12.61 -3.02
CA ASN A 47 19.14 -11.38 -2.68
C ASN A 47 17.88 -11.56 -1.82
N ASN A 48 18.03 -12.27 -0.69
CA ASN A 48 16.99 -12.40 0.35
C ASN A 48 16.51 -11.06 0.92
N ARG A 49 17.28 -9.96 0.76
CA ARG A 49 16.91 -8.62 1.22
C ARG A 49 15.56 -8.13 0.69
N GLN A 50 15.16 -8.56 -0.51
CA GLN A 50 13.88 -8.14 -1.10
C GLN A 50 12.70 -8.90 -0.48
N VAL A 51 12.88 -10.17 -0.10
CA VAL A 51 11.86 -10.92 0.66
C VAL A 51 11.74 -10.33 2.07
N ASP A 52 12.86 -9.96 2.69
CA ASP A 52 12.85 -9.27 3.99
C ASP A 52 12.12 -7.92 3.92
N GLN A 53 12.27 -7.17 2.82
CA GLN A 53 11.51 -5.94 2.58
C GLN A 53 10.00 -6.20 2.51
N LEU A 54 9.56 -7.22 1.76
CA LEU A 54 8.15 -7.60 1.69
C LEU A 54 7.61 -8.03 3.05
N LEU A 55 8.36 -8.85 3.80
CA LEU A 55 7.97 -9.31 5.13
C LEU A 55 7.88 -8.16 6.13
N ASN A 56 8.83 -7.23 6.11
CA ASN A 56 8.81 -6.05 6.96
C ASN A 56 7.61 -5.15 6.64
N PHE A 57 7.35 -4.92 5.36
CA PHE A 57 6.19 -4.15 4.92
C PHE A 57 4.89 -4.80 5.38
N LYS A 58 4.71 -6.12 5.18
CA LYS A 58 3.53 -6.86 5.63
C LYS A 58 3.21 -6.60 7.10
N ARG A 59 4.22 -6.65 7.98
CA ARG A 59 4.05 -6.44 9.44
C ARG A 59 3.47 -5.06 9.78
N GLN A 60 3.75 -4.05 8.97
CA GLN A 60 3.31 -2.68 9.21
C GLN A 60 1.96 -2.38 8.52
N THR A 61 1.72 -3.00 7.37
CA THR A 61 0.59 -2.68 6.50
C THR A 61 -0.73 -3.33 6.94
N PHE A 62 -0.71 -4.55 7.46
CA PHE A 62 -1.95 -5.29 7.72
C PHE A 62 -2.37 -5.33 9.20
N ASP A 63 -1.70 -4.59 10.08
CA ASP A 63 -2.06 -4.52 11.50
C ASP A 63 -3.38 -3.75 11.69
N LYS A 64 -4.43 -4.51 12.03
CA LYS A 64 -5.76 -3.96 12.30
C LYS A 64 -5.73 -2.88 13.40
N LYS A 65 -5.01 -3.08 14.50
CA LYS A 65 -5.04 -2.13 15.62
C LYS A 65 -4.41 -0.80 15.22
N VAL A 66 -3.33 -0.86 14.45
CA VAL A 66 -2.65 0.35 13.95
C VAL A 66 -3.56 1.13 13.01
N ILE A 67 -4.26 0.46 12.09
CA ILE A 67 -5.20 1.10 11.16
C ILE A 67 -6.33 1.82 11.93
N GLN A 68 -6.91 1.17 12.95
CA GLN A 68 -8.06 1.72 13.68
C GLN A 68 -7.68 2.82 14.68
N ASN A 69 -6.51 2.72 15.32
CA ASN A 69 -6.12 3.67 16.37
C ASN A 69 -5.33 4.88 15.81
N GLU A 70 -4.62 4.69 14.70
CA GLU A 70 -3.65 5.67 14.18
C GLU A 70 -3.76 5.86 12.66
N LEU A 71 -4.97 5.87 12.10
CA LEU A 71 -5.23 5.87 10.65
C LEU A 71 -4.37 6.87 9.84
N ILE A 72 -4.31 8.13 10.26
CA ILE A 72 -3.55 9.17 9.53
C ILE A 72 -2.04 8.90 9.57
N SER A 73 -1.51 8.49 10.73
CA SER A 73 -0.09 8.11 10.91
C SER A 73 0.24 6.86 10.09
N TYR A 74 -0.67 5.87 10.09
CA TYR A 74 -0.60 4.67 9.27
C TYR A 74 -0.54 5.01 7.77
N LEU A 75 -1.52 5.75 7.25
CA LEU A 75 -1.60 6.13 5.84
C LEU A 75 -0.38 6.98 5.42
N SER A 76 0.11 7.84 6.31
CA SER A 76 1.32 8.65 6.06
C SER A 76 2.56 7.77 5.90
N LYS A 77 2.77 6.81 6.80
CA LYS A 77 3.95 5.94 6.80
C LYS A 77 3.89 4.88 5.70
N VAL A 78 2.79 4.13 5.66
CA VAL A 78 2.62 2.99 4.75
C VAL A 78 2.45 3.50 3.32
N GLY A 79 1.68 4.56 3.09
CA GLY A 79 1.47 5.11 1.75
C GLY A 79 2.74 5.59 1.06
N ALA A 80 3.70 6.15 1.80
CA ALA A 80 5.01 6.51 1.27
C ALA A 80 5.80 5.29 0.73
N TRP A 81 5.58 4.11 1.32
CA TRP A 81 6.29 2.87 0.95
C TRP A 81 5.52 2.00 -0.03
N SER A 82 4.19 2.10 -0.07
CA SER A 82 3.31 1.26 -0.89
C SER A 82 3.71 1.22 -2.36
N LYS A 83 4.07 2.36 -2.96
CA LYS A 83 4.50 2.42 -4.37
C LYS A 83 5.78 1.63 -4.62
N THR A 84 6.76 1.76 -3.72
CA THR A 84 8.04 1.01 -3.82
C THR A 84 7.80 -0.50 -3.73
N ILE A 85 6.84 -0.93 -2.93
CA ILE A 85 6.48 -2.35 -2.79
C ILE A 85 5.76 -2.86 -4.03
N LEU A 86 4.88 -2.07 -4.65
CA LEU A 86 4.26 -2.44 -5.92
C LEU A 86 5.31 -2.62 -7.02
N ASP A 87 6.22 -1.65 -7.17
CA ASP A 87 7.33 -1.72 -8.13
C ASP A 87 8.21 -2.96 -7.87
N LEU A 88 8.44 -3.31 -6.59
CA LEU A 88 9.20 -4.50 -6.22
C LEU A 88 8.48 -5.80 -6.61
N ILE A 89 7.17 -5.89 -6.38
CA ILE A 89 6.36 -7.06 -6.75
C ILE A 89 6.35 -7.24 -8.27
N GLU A 90 6.15 -6.15 -9.02
CA GLU A 90 6.21 -6.17 -10.49
C GLU A 90 7.58 -6.61 -10.98
N LYS A 91 8.66 -6.03 -10.43
CA LYS A 91 10.02 -6.45 -10.75
C LYS A 91 10.23 -7.94 -10.50
N LYS A 92 9.72 -8.48 -9.39
CA LYS A 92 9.83 -9.91 -9.07
C LYS A 92 9.03 -10.79 -10.01
N GLN A 93 7.88 -10.34 -10.48
CA GLN A 93 7.12 -11.03 -11.51
C GLN A 93 7.95 -11.26 -12.77
N TYR A 94 8.63 -10.22 -13.26
CA TYR A 94 9.48 -10.31 -14.45
C TYR A 94 10.73 -11.16 -14.20
N GLU A 95 11.44 -10.93 -13.09
CA GLU A 95 12.68 -11.65 -12.76
C GLU A 95 12.47 -13.16 -12.65
N LEU A 96 11.30 -13.58 -12.15
CA LEU A 96 10.99 -14.98 -11.89
C LEU A 96 10.18 -15.62 -13.04
N GLY A 97 9.92 -14.89 -14.13
CA GLY A 97 9.13 -15.40 -15.26
C GLY A 97 7.67 -15.71 -14.90
N LEU A 98 7.12 -15.04 -13.89
CA LEU A 98 5.75 -15.25 -13.39
C LEU A 98 4.71 -14.41 -14.16
N THR A 99 5.09 -13.86 -15.31
CA THR A 99 4.21 -13.01 -16.12
C THR A 99 2.96 -13.74 -16.55
N ASP A 100 3.02 -15.02 -16.92
CA ASP A 100 1.86 -15.81 -17.36
C ASP A 100 1.21 -16.62 -16.21
N ASP A 101 1.70 -16.47 -14.98
CA ASP A 101 1.15 -17.16 -13.82
C ASP A 101 -0.16 -16.47 -13.37
N SER A 102 -1.29 -17.07 -13.78
CA SER A 102 -2.63 -16.57 -13.44
C SER A 102 -2.89 -16.45 -11.93
N ILE A 103 -2.25 -17.28 -11.11
CA ILE A 103 -2.39 -17.23 -9.65
C ILE A 103 -1.61 -16.03 -9.13
N PHE A 104 -0.38 -15.81 -9.60
CA PHE A 104 0.41 -14.64 -9.23
C PHE A 104 -0.32 -13.35 -9.62
N GLN A 105 -0.76 -13.24 -10.87
CA GLN A 105 -1.48 -12.07 -11.38
C GLN A 105 -2.73 -11.74 -10.55
N LEU A 106 -3.53 -12.76 -10.21
CA LEU A 106 -4.73 -12.56 -9.40
C LEU A 106 -4.41 -12.01 -8.01
N ASN A 107 -3.38 -12.55 -7.35
CA ASN A 107 -2.99 -12.07 -6.02
C ASN A 107 -2.33 -10.69 -6.08
N GLN A 108 -1.52 -10.43 -7.11
CA GLN A 108 -0.93 -9.13 -7.39
C GLN A 108 -2.00 -8.07 -7.59
N GLU A 109 -3.08 -8.37 -8.32
CA GLU A 109 -4.17 -7.41 -8.53
C GLU A 109 -4.87 -7.04 -7.24
N LYS A 110 -5.17 -8.02 -6.38
CA LYS A 110 -5.80 -7.77 -5.07
C LYS A 110 -4.93 -6.90 -4.17
N VAL A 111 -3.62 -7.15 -4.17
CA VAL A 111 -2.65 -6.32 -3.44
C VAL A 111 -2.57 -4.92 -4.05
N ARG A 112 -2.53 -4.82 -5.38
CA ARG A 112 -2.46 -3.55 -6.11
C ARG A 112 -3.65 -2.65 -5.81
N ILE A 113 -4.87 -3.17 -5.85
CA ILE A 113 -6.09 -2.43 -5.49
C ILE A 113 -5.96 -1.84 -4.08
N TYR A 114 -5.56 -2.67 -3.10
CA TYR A 114 -5.42 -2.25 -1.71
C TYR A 114 -4.32 -1.20 -1.50
N LEU A 115 -3.14 -1.41 -2.10
CA LEU A 115 -2.02 -0.50 -1.93
C LEU A 115 -2.21 0.82 -2.69
N ASN A 116 -2.86 0.80 -3.86
CA ASN A 116 -3.21 2.03 -4.59
C ASN A 116 -4.17 2.89 -3.77
N PHE A 117 -5.16 2.29 -3.12
CA PHE A 117 -6.06 3.02 -2.22
C PHE A 117 -5.29 3.73 -1.09
N ILE A 118 -4.29 3.07 -0.50
CA ILE A 118 -3.43 3.67 0.53
C ILE A 118 -2.61 4.83 -0.06
N VAL A 119 -2.04 4.66 -1.26
CA VAL A 119 -1.27 5.71 -1.94
C VAL A 119 -2.13 6.94 -2.23
N GLU A 120 -3.34 6.75 -2.74
CA GLU A 120 -4.30 7.84 -2.97
C GLU A 120 -4.65 8.56 -1.67
N SER A 121 -4.93 7.79 -0.62
CA SER A 121 -5.23 8.34 0.71
C SER A 121 -4.05 9.11 1.30
N HIS A 122 -2.83 8.64 1.08
CA HIS A 122 -1.59 9.33 1.46
C HIS A 122 -1.43 10.67 0.73
N HIS A 123 -1.70 10.70 -0.58
CA HIS A 123 -1.67 11.94 -1.36
C HIS A 123 -2.69 12.95 -0.86
N LYS A 124 -3.92 12.52 -0.57
CA LYS A 124 -4.95 13.38 0.04
C LYS A 124 -4.47 13.99 1.37
N ILE A 125 -3.88 13.20 2.27
CA ILE A 125 -3.35 13.71 3.55
C ILE A 125 -2.28 14.77 3.31
N ARG A 126 -1.38 14.52 2.35
CA ARG A 126 -0.29 15.45 2.03
C ARG A 126 -0.82 16.77 1.46
N GLU A 127 -1.75 16.71 0.52
CA GLU A 127 -2.37 17.90 -0.07
C GLU A 127 -3.10 18.74 0.99
N LEU A 128 -3.87 18.11 1.88
CA LEU A 128 -4.52 18.80 3.00
C LEU A 128 -3.49 19.51 3.89
N ASN A 129 -2.41 18.82 4.26
CA ASN A 129 -1.35 19.42 5.07
C ASN A 129 -0.69 20.62 4.38
N GLU A 130 -0.47 20.55 3.06
CA GLU A 130 0.10 21.65 2.27
C GLU A 130 -0.83 22.87 2.24
N VAL A 131 -2.15 22.67 2.06
CA VAL A 131 -3.16 23.74 2.11
C VAL A 131 -3.20 24.39 3.50
N TYR A 132 -3.31 23.59 4.57
CA TYR A 132 -3.34 24.13 5.94
C TYR A 132 -2.08 24.93 6.29
N GLN A 133 -0.90 24.48 5.88
CA GLN A 133 0.34 25.21 6.13
C GLN A 133 0.44 26.50 5.29
N SER A 134 -0.12 26.50 4.08
CA SER A 134 -0.23 27.70 3.24
C SER A 134 -1.16 28.73 3.89
N ASP A 135 -2.35 28.32 4.34
CA ASP A 135 -3.32 29.23 4.95
C ASP A 135 -2.83 29.81 6.28
N LEU A 136 -2.11 29.01 7.09
CA LEU A 136 -1.44 29.49 8.29
C LEU A 136 -0.39 30.57 7.98
N LYS A 137 0.37 30.45 6.88
CA LYS A 137 1.29 31.52 6.45
C LYS A 137 0.56 32.81 6.10
N PHE A 138 -0.63 32.73 5.52
CA PHE A 138 -1.44 33.91 5.21
C PHE A 138 -2.06 34.57 6.44
N LEU A 139 -2.32 33.80 7.52
CA LEU A 139 -2.84 34.30 8.80
C LEU A 139 -1.76 34.86 9.74
N MET A 140 -0.49 34.53 9.50
CA MET A 140 0.66 35.03 10.28
C MET A 140 1.29 36.32 9.72
N ASN A 141 0.77 36.83 8.60
CA ASN A 141 1.09 38.15 8.04
C ASN A 141 -0.04 39.16 8.33
#